data_AF-A0A433N6B8-F1
#
_entry.id   AF-A0A433N6B8-F1
#
_cell.length_a   1.000
_cell.length_b   1.000
_cell.length_c   1.000
_cell.angle_alpha   90.00
_cell.angle_beta   90.00
_cell.angle_gamma   90.00
#
_symmetry.space_group_name_H-M   'P 1'
#
loop_
_entity.id
_entity.type
_entity.pdbx_description
1 polymer ?
#
loop_
_entity_poly.entity_id
_entity_poly.type
_entity_poly.pdbx_seq_one_letter_code
_entity_poly.pdbx_strand_id
1 'polypeptide(L)'
;MRIHVAEVSKERGQYQVLVEERYNSSLLSYFYAKRCEKYFEQYWVDLVKIHLASTTNKLQGETNIKKLLPEEGKSDALFSYAYKEHEPMWRDSWNMNIHLAGHTATPEIPSQVLSEHKSHLTTYADQGEIRNKLPSFKDLRPRVIIDSGAFTSFTCGKVINPRDYAAWALEFEQRWRDKMQFLRFMNLDVIGDQEGSWKNQAILEALGMKPIPIVTYGAQKEHLIRAIENYDYIALGGLVPHVAHRERLKKWLDFCFGIITPYFKKTSVMPKVHLLGITSEWTLQRYPCYSSDSSSWVQCLRFGGGKSAGLDKIPRYKESNAAMSATLHVLRAEIQKYKKMEENTTKLWAKRGVVWDE
;
A
#
# COMPACT_ATOMS: atom_id res chain seq x y z
N MET A 1 13.93 -31.44 -11.13
CA MET A 1 14.94 -30.68 -10.39
C MET A 1 14.70 -30.86 -8.91
N ARG A 2 15.58 -31.60 -8.21
CA ARG A 2 15.63 -31.61 -6.74
C ARG A 2 16.76 -30.68 -6.32
N ILE A 3 16.51 -29.88 -5.29
CA ILE A 3 17.51 -28.95 -4.76
C ILE A 3 17.74 -29.28 -3.32
N HIS A 4 18.99 -29.64 -3.00
CA HIS A 4 19.43 -29.92 -1.65
C HIS A 4 20.33 -28.78 -1.21
N VAL A 5 19.93 -28.08 -0.15
CA VAL A 5 20.75 -27.04 0.47
C VAL A 5 21.26 -27.59 1.79
N ALA A 6 22.58 -27.66 1.94
CA ALA A 6 23.24 -28.10 3.16
C ALA A 6 24.06 -26.95 3.74
N GLU A 7 23.86 -26.68 5.02
CA GLU A 7 24.70 -25.77 5.81
C GLU A 7 25.99 -26.51 6.16
N VAL A 8 27.12 -26.03 5.65
CA VAL A 8 28.42 -26.73 5.80
C VAL A 8 29.21 -26.17 6.99
N SER A 9 28.94 -24.92 7.39
CA SER A 9 29.58 -24.29 8.57
C SER A 9 28.79 -23.09 9.10
N LYS A 10 28.25 -23.22 10.31
CA LYS A 10 27.54 -22.15 11.04
C LYS A 10 28.39 -20.90 11.27
N GLU A 11 29.68 -21.06 11.54
CA GLU A 11 30.58 -19.95 11.87
C GLU A 11 31.03 -19.12 10.65
N ARG A 12 30.80 -19.62 9.43
CA ARG A 12 31.34 -19.02 8.19
C ARG A 12 30.27 -18.73 7.14
N GLY A 13 28.99 -18.96 7.44
CA GLY A 13 27.88 -18.71 6.51
C GLY A 13 27.99 -19.47 5.19
N GLN A 14 28.59 -20.66 5.19
CA GLN A 14 28.80 -21.44 3.97
C GLN A 14 27.64 -22.40 3.74
N TYR A 15 26.99 -22.25 2.59
CA TYR A 15 25.96 -23.16 2.11
C TYR A 15 26.43 -23.86 0.83
N GLN A 16 26.15 -25.15 0.73
CA GLN A 16 26.24 -25.91 -0.52
C GLN A 16 24.84 -26.09 -1.09
N VAL A 17 24.72 -25.85 -2.39
CA VAL A 17 23.48 -26.10 -3.15
C VAL A 17 23.79 -27.18 -4.17
N LEU A 18 23.14 -28.33 -4.01
CA LEU A 18 23.16 -29.42 -4.97
C LEU A 18 21.88 -29.37 -5.79
N VAL A 19 22.01 -29.22 -7.10
CA VAL A 19 20.89 -29.28 -8.04
C VAL A 19 20.97 -30.58 -8.81
N GLU A 20 19.96 -31.42 -8.64
CA GLU A 20 19.82 -32.71 -9.30
C GLU A 20 18.79 -32.59 -10.43
N GLU A 21 19.28 -32.59 -11.68
CA GLU A 21 18.47 -32.79 -12.87
C GLU A 21 18.66 -34.21 -13.40
N ARG A 22 17.62 -34.76 -14.04
CA ARG A 22 17.43 -36.21 -14.29
C ARG A 22 18.60 -36.95 -14.95
N TYR A 23 19.63 -36.27 -15.47
CA TYR A 23 20.83 -36.90 -16.03
C TYR A 23 22.15 -36.15 -15.78
N ASN A 24 22.21 -35.14 -14.91
CA ASN A 24 23.47 -34.50 -14.50
C ASN A 24 23.31 -33.79 -13.15
N SER A 25 24.27 -33.97 -12.25
CA SER A 25 24.39 -33.24 -11.00
C SER A 25 25.49 -32.17 -11.12
N SER A 26 25.18 -30.94 -10.73
CA SER A 26 26.15 -29.85 -10.64
C SER A 26 26.27 -29.41 -9.19
N LEU A 27 27.50 -29.46 -8.65
CA LEU A 27 27.82 -29.03 -7.30
C LEU A 27 28.26 -27.55 -7.35
N LEU A 28 27.47 -26.65 -6.77
CA LEU A 28 27.86 -25.25 -6.61
C LEU A 28 28.35 -25.05 -5.17
N SER A 29 29.67 -24.92 -5.01
CA SER A 29 30.29 -24.51 -3.74
C SER A 29 30.42 -22.99 -3.69
N TYR A 30 29.94 -22.37 -2.62
CA TYR A 30 30.03 -20.93 -2.39
C TYR A 30 31.49 -20.52 -2.09
N PHE A 31 32.16 -19.90 -3.07
CA PHE A 31 33.38 -19.11 -2.86
C PHE A 31 33.21 -17.75 -3.57
N TYR A 32 33.22 -16.67 -2.79
CA TYR A 32 33.23 -15.25 -3.20
C TYR A 32 31.98 -14.66 -3.90
N ALA A 33 31.02 -14.19 -3.10
CA ALA A 33 29.86 -13.40 -3.52
C ALA A 33 30.16 -11.90 -3.77
N LYS A 34 31.06 -11.60 -4.70
CA LYS A 34 31.13 -10.24 -5.30
C LYS A 34 30.97 -10.22 -6.83
N ARG A 35 31.01 -11.38 -7.48
CA ARG A 35 30.98 -11.47 -8.95
C ARG A 35 29.69 -12.07 -9.54
N CYS A 36 28.89 -12.77 -8.74
CA CYS A 36 27.74 -13.55 -9.24
C CYS A 36 26.37 -13.08 -8.74
N GLU A 37 26.31 -11.99 -7.96
CA GLU A 37 25.10 -11.47 -7.31
C GLU A 37 23.95 -11.23 -8.29
N LYS A 38 24.26 -10.59 -9.44
CA LYS A 38 23.28 -10.24 -10.47
C LYS A 38 22.66 -11.46 -11.18
N TYR A 39 23.41 -12.54 -11.32
CA TYR A 39 22.91 -13.78 -11.93
C TYR A 39 22.08 -14.56 -10.91
N PHE A 40 22.50 -14.58 -9.64
CA PHE A 40 21.79 -15.29 -8.59
C PHE A 40 20.46 -14.63 -8.21
N GLU A 41 20.31 -13.30 -8.24
CA GLU A 41 19.00 -12.65 -8.09
C GLU A 41 17.98 -13.15 -9.11
N GLN A 42 18.43 -13.28 -10.37
CA GLN A 42 17.59 -13.73 -11.48
C GLN A 42 17.16 -15.20 -11.28
N TYR A 43 18.10 -16.07 -10.93
CA TYR A 43 17.81 -17.49 -10.65
C TYR A 43 17.06 -17.69 -9.33
N TRP A 44 17.26 -16.85 -8.31
CA TRP A 44 16.59 -16.93 -7.02
C TRP A 44 15.10 -16.62 -7.14
N VAL A 45 14.76 -15.57 -7.88
CA VAL A 45 13.36 -15.23 -8.17
C VAL A 45 12.69 -16.39 -8.92
N ASP A 46 13.37 -17.02 -9.87
CA ASP A 46 12.82 -18.16 -10.60
C ASP A 46 12.79 -19.45 -9.77
N LEU A 47 13.75 -19.65 -8.87
CA LEU A 47 13.76 -20.74 -7.88
C LEU A 47 12.62 -20.62 -6.88
N VAL A 48 12.37 -19.41 -6.36
CA VAL A 48 11.26 -19.09 -5.47
C VAL A 48 9.94 -19.31 -6.19
N LYS A 49 9.78 -18.85 -7.45
CA LYS A 49 8.60 -19.13 -8.26
C LYS A 49 8.38 -20.63 -8.50
N ILE A 50 9.42 -21.37 -8.86
CA ILE A 50 9.34 -22.83 -9.11
C ILE A 50 8.97 -23.57 -7.83
N HIS A 51 9.58 -23.21 -6.69
CA HIS A 51 9.29 -23.83 -5.40
C HIS A 51 7.88 -23.49 -4.93
N LEU A 52 7.46 -22.24 -5.05
CA LEU A 52 6.11 -21.81 -4.71
C LEU A 52 5.05 -22.41 -5.63
N ALA A 53 5.30 -22.51 -6.94
CA ALA A 53 4.41 -23.20 -7.88
C ALA A 53 4.34 -24.71 -7.62
N SER A 54 5.47 -25.34 -7.26
CA SER A 54 5.53 -26.74 -6.84
C SER A 54 4.76 -26.98 -5.55
N THR A 55 4.91 -26.09 -4.55
CA THR A 55 4.17 -26.13 -3.29
C THR A 55 2.68 -25.87 -3.53
N THR A 56 2.32 -24.91 -4.38
CA THR A 56 0.92 -24.60 -4.73
C THR A 56 0.24 -25.74 -5.50
N ASN A 57 0.95 -26.40 -6.42
CA ASN A 57 0.44 -27.56 -7.15
C ASN A 57 0.33 -28.80 -6.24
N LYS A 58 1.23 -28.98 -5.27
CA LYS A 58 1.09 -30.04 -4.24
C LYS A 58 -0.09 -29.77 -3.30
N LEU A 59 -0.39 -28.49 -3.01
CA LEU A 59 -1.55 -28.07 -2.21
C LEU A 59 -2.90 -28.21 -2.94
N GLN A 60 -2.92 -28.42 -4.26
CA GLN A 60 -4.15 -28.66 -5.02
C GLN A 60 -4.59 -30.14 -5.03
N GLY A 61 -3.78 -31.06 -4.52
CA GLY A 61 -4.06 -32.51 -4.54
C GLY A 61 -4.17 -33.20 -3.18
N GLU A 62 -3.65 -32.63 -2.10
CA GLU A 62 -3.70 -33.25 -0.76
C GLU A 62 -4.00 -32.23 0.33
N THR A 63 -5.01 -32.52 1.16
CA THR A 63 -5.57 -31.63 2.19
C THR A 63 -4.75 -31.57 3.50
N ASN A 64 -3.54 -32.15 3.54
CA ASN A 64 -2.77 -32.19 4.78
C ASN A 64 -1.25 -32.02 4.57
N ILE A 65 -0.80 -30.77 4.70
CA ILE A 65 0.61 -30.35 4.69
C ILE A 65 1.50 -31.21 5.62
N LYS A 66 0.95 -31.77 6.71
CA LYS A 66 1.72 -32.53 7.71
C LYS A 66 2.29 -33.86 7.18
N LYS A 67 1.77 -34.42 6.08
CA LYS A 67 2.23 -35.70 5.53
C LYS A 67 3.41 -35.57 4.55
N LEU A 68 3.76 -34.36 4.14
CA LEU A 68 4.79 -34.08 3.13
C LEU A 68 6.12 -33.56 3.71
N LEU A 69 6.20 -33.40 5.04
CA LEU A 69 7.35 -32.83 5.73
C LEU A 69 8.14 -33.94 6.46
N PRO A 70 9.46 -34.08 6.25
CA PRO A 70 10.29 -34.95 7.08
C PRO A 70 10.33 -34.42 8.51
N GLU A 71 10.42 -35.33 9.47
CA GLU A 71 10.47 -34.98 10.89
C GLU A 71 11.63 -34.04 11.21
N GLU A 72 11.25 -32.96 11.89
CA GLU A 72 12.11 -32.06 12.66
C GLU A 72 12.85 -30.95 11.90
N GLY A 73 12.06 -29.97 11.42
CA GLY A 73 12.29 -28.57 11.77
C GLY A 73 13.22 -27.74 10.89
N LYS A 74 13.83 -28.30 9.84
CA LYS A 74 14.79 -27.55 9.00
C LYS A 74 14.16 -26.76 7.85
N SER A 75 13.13 -27.27 7.17
CA SER A 75 12.60 -26.63 5.95
C SER A 75 11.83 -25.33 6.19
N ASP A 76 10.93 -25.32 7.18
CA ASP A 76 10.13 -24.12 7.52
C ASP A 76 11.00 -23.01 8.11
N ALA A 77 12.02 -23.38 8.89
CA ALA A 77 12.98 -22.45 9.46
C ALA A 77 13.92 -21.88 8.38
N LEU A 78 14.42 -22.69 7.44
CA LEU A 78 15.26 -22.21 6.34
C LEU A 78 14.49 -21.26 5.41
N PHE A 79 13.24 -21.58 5.07
CA PHE A 79 12.43 -20.72 4.22
C PHE A 79 12.14 -19.38 4.89
N SER A 80 11.85 -19.39 6.20
CA SER A 80 11.68 -18.17 6.99
C SER A 80 12.99 -17.38 7.14
N TYR A 81 14.13 -18.05 7.30
CA TYR A 81 15.46 -17.44 7.43
C TYR A 81 15.91 -16.74 6.15
N ALA A 82 15.78 -17.38 4.99
CA ALA A 82 16.13 -16.78 3.70
C ALA A 82 15.34 -15.49 3.42
N TYR A 83 14.06 -15.44 3.83
CA TYR A 83 13.26 -14.23 3.72
C TYR A 83 13.69 -13.12 4.68
N LYS A 84 14.04 -13.48 5.92
CA LYS A 84 14.50 -12.52 6.94
C LYS A 84 15.85 -11.88 6.60
N GLU A 85 16.79 -12.66 6.07
CA GLU A 85 18.14 -12.14 5.76
C GLU A 85 18.16 -11.21 4.53
N HIS A 86 17.25 -11.39 3.57
CA HIS A 86 17.13 -10.48 2.43
C HIS A 86 16.29 -9.23 2.73
N GLU A 87 15.59 -9.16 3.87
CA GLU A 87 14.70 -8.07 4.31
C GLU A 87 15.32 -6.65 4.36
N PRO A 88 16.61 -6.46 4.70
CA PRO A 88 17.24 -5.14 4.73
C PRO A 88 17.28 -4.45 3.36
N MET A 89 17.33 -5.20 2.27
CA MET A 89 17.32 -4.67 0.89
C MET A 89 15.96 -4.07 0.48
N TRP A 90 14.92 -4.25 1.29
CA TRP A 90 13.54 -3.80 0.98
C TRP A 90 13.17 -2.51 1.72
N ARG A 91 13.98 -2.13 2.72
CA ARG A 91 13.88 -0.87 3.45
C ARG A 91 14.64 0.19 2.67
N ASP A 92 13.92 1.20 2.16
CA ASP A 92 14.60 2.28 1.45
C ASP A 92 13.87 3.62 1.47
N SER A 93 14.64 4.68 1.25
CA SER A 93 14.46 6.10 1.64
C SER A 93 13.39 6.91 0.88
N TRP A 94 12.62 6.31 -0.02
CA TRP A 94 11.68 7.03 -0.88
C TRP A 94 10.36 7.36 -0.16
N ASN A 95 10.02 8.65 -0.08
CA ASN A 95 8.75 9.11 0.47
C ASN A 95 7.66 8.95 -0.59
N MET A 96 6.78 7.96 -0.43
CA MET A 96 5.65 7.76 -1.34
C MET A 96 4.55 8.82 -1.17
N ASN A 97 3.85 9.17 -2.24
CA ASN A 97 2.54 9.83 -2.24
C ASN A 97 1.37 8.84 -2.46
N ILE A 98 1.64 7.54 -2.66
CA ILE A 98 0.64 6.49 -2.52
C ILE A 98 0.54 6.09 -1.04
N HIS A 99 -0.59 6.37 -0.41
CA HIS A 99 -0.86 6.09 1.00
C HIS A 99 -1.39 4.66 1.19
N LEU A 100 -0.75 3.91 2.09
CA LEU A 100 -1.22 2.59 2.47
C LEU A 100 -2.43 2.72 3.40
N ALA A 101 -3.59 2.26 2.92
CA ALA A 101 -4.84 2.23 3.66
C ALA A 101 -5.20 0.79 4.08
N GLY A 102 -6.15 0.66 5.00
CA GLY A 102 -6.84 -0.61 5.24
C GLY A 102 -6.61 -1.25 6.61
N HIS A 103 -7.70 -1.83 7.12
CA HIS A 103 -7.77 -2.60 8.36
C HIS A 103 -7.85 -4.10 8.07
N THR A 104 -7.29 -4.89 8.99
CA THR A 104 -7.41 -6.35 9.01
C THR A 104 -7.75 -6.82 10.40
N ALA A 105 -8.58 -7.87 10.53
CA ALA A 105 -8.96 -8.45 11.81
C ALA A 105 -7.78 -8.96 12.66
N THR A 106 -6.60 -9.11 12.07
CA THR A 106 -5.36 -9.53 12.73
C THR A 106 -4.25 -8.53 12.44
N PRO A 107 -4.11 -7.49 13.28
CA PRO A 107 -3.23 -6.36 13.00
C PRO A 107 -1.75 -6.71 13.12
N GLU A 108 -1.38 -7.87 13.69
CA GLU A 108 0.02 -8.21 13.93
C GLU A 108 0.84 -8.22 12.64
N ILE A 109 0.32 -8.80 11.55
CA ILE A 109 1.06 -8.93 10.29
C ILE A 109 1.16 -7.60 9.55
N PRO A 110 0.05 -6.87 9.29
CA PRO A 110 0.18 -5.59 8.59
C PRO A 110 0.95 -4.56 9.39
N SER A 111 0.96 -4.64 10.73
CA SER A 111 1.72 -3.70 11.57
C SER A 111 3.23 -3.78 11.33
N GLN A 112 3.77 -4.98 11.10
CA GLN A 112 5.19 -5.17 10.78
C GLN A 112 5.53 -4.47 9.47
N VAL A 113 4.74 -4.73 8.42
CA VAL A 113 4.97 -4.13 7.09
C VAL A 113 4.67 -2.63 7.08
N LEU A 114 3.64 -2.16 7.78
CA LEU A 114 3.35 -0.73 7.89
C LEU A 114 4.50 0.03 8.54
N SER A 115 5.15 -0.55 9.55
CA SER A 115 6.31 0.07 10.22
C SER A 115 7.55 0.18 9.35
N GLU A 116 7.54 -0.36 8.12
CA GLU A 116 8.61 -0.23 7.13
C GLU A 116 8.37 0.93 6.14
N HIS A 117 7.21 1.59 6.22
CA HIS A 117 6.77 2.59 5.25
C HIS A 117 6.29 3.85 5.95
N LYS A 118 6.37 4.99 5.27
CA LYS A 118 6.08 6.30 5.86
C LYS A 118 4.67 6.80 5.56
N SER A 119 4.10 6.44 4.41
CA SER A 119 2.88 7.06 3.89
C SER A 119 1.65 6.21 4.19
N HIS A 120 0.79 6.75 5.03
CA HIS A 120 -0.37 6.02 5.55
C HIS A 120 -1.65 6.84 5.37
N LEU A 121 -2.74 6.12 5.13
CA LEU A 121 -4.09 6.64 5.27
C LEU A 121 -4.81 5.80 6.32
N THR A 122 -5.26 6.44 7.38
CA THR A 122 -6.06 5.84 8.47
C THR A 122 -7.39 6.56 8.57
N THR A 123 -8.29 6.12 9.45
CA THR A 123 -9.64 6.69 9.56
C THR A 123 -10.03 7.01 10.99
N TYR A 124 -10.66 8.16 11.20
CA TYR A 124 -11.28 8.54 12.47
C TYR A 124 -12.32 7.51 12.94
N ALA A 125 -13.01 6.84 12.02
CA ALA A 125 -13.98 5.79 12.35
C ALA A 125 -13.34 4.59 13.09
N ASP A 126 -12.02 4.42 13.02
CA ASP A 126 -11.24 3.41 13.75
C ASP A 126 -10.18 4.08 14.66
N GLN A 127 -10.63 4.79 15.69
CA GLN A 127 -9.72 5.43 16.66
C GLN A 127 -8.79 4.44 17.38
N GLY A 128 -9.18 3.16 17.46
CA GLY A 128 -8.36 2.09 18.04
C GLY A 128 -7.11 1.81 17.20
N GLU A 129 -7.26 1.79 15.88
CA GLU A 129 -6.15 1.73 14.93
C GLU A 129 -5.16 2.88 15.17
N ILE A 130 -5.67 4.11 15.25
CA ILE A 130 -4.85 5.31 15.42
C ILE A 130 -4.07 5.25 16.74
N ARG A 131 -4.72 4.86 17.84
CA ARG A 131 -4.09 4.75 19.16
C ARG A 131 -3.03 3.65 19.23
N ASN A 132 -3.26 2.51 18.58
CA ASN A 132 -2.40 1.33 18.68
C ASN A 132 -1.26 1.31 17.63
N LYS A 133 -1.49 1.84 16.42
CA LYS A 133 -0.49 1.82 15.34
C LYS A 133 0.48 3.00 15.40
N LEU A 134 0.03 4.19 15.79
CA LEU A 134 0.89 5.38 15.67
C LEU A 134 2.12 5.43 16.57
N PRO A 135 2.09 4.90 17.80
CA PRO A 135 3.28 4.86 18.65
C PRO A 135 4.46 4.09 18.04
N SER A 136 4.23 3.13 17.13
CA SER A 136 5.28 2.35 16.48
C SER A 136 5.92 3.03 15.27
N PHE A 137 5.39 4.18 14.79
CA PHE A 137 5.97 4.94 13.67
C PHE A 137 6.96 6.04 14.09
N LYS A 138 7.25 6.19 15.39
CA LYS A 138 7.98 7.34 15.94
C LYS A 138 9.34 7.60 15.27
N ASP A 139 10.04 6.56 14.84
CA ASP A 139 11.39 6.67 14.28
C ASP A 139 11.39 7.00 12.77
N LEU A 140 10.23 6.98 12.11
CA LEU A 140 10.11 7.16 10.66
C LEU A 140 9.67 8.56 10.22
N ARG A 141 9.16 9.40 11.13
CA ARG A 141 8.46 10.67 10.82
C ARG A 141 7.41 10.46 9.71
N PRO A 142 6.31 9.73 9.97
CA PRO A 142 5.38 9.32 8.93
C PRO A 142 4.64 10.49 8.27
N ARG A 143 4.08 10.22 7.09
CA ARG A 143 3.15 11.07 6.33
C ARG A 143 1.76 10.48 6.43
N VAL A 144 0.91 11.10 7.25
CA VAL A 144 -0.40 10.56 7.61
C VAL A 144 -1.52 11.43 7.04
N ILE A 145 -2.44 10.79 6.34
CA ILE A 145 -3.75 11.33 6.02
C ILE A 145 -4.78 10.61 6.91
N ILE A 146 -5.64 11.37 7.57
CA ILE A 146 -6.73 10.84 8.38
C ILE A 146 -8.03 11.10 7.65
N ASP A 147 -8.65 10.04 7.14
CA ASP A 147 -9.99 10.07 6.60
C ASP A 147 -11.02 10.23 7.73
N SER A 148 -12.11 10.94 7.47
CA SER A 148 -13.22 11.06 8.41
C SER A 148 -13.92 9.70 8.62
N GLY A 149 -13.82 8.80 7.64
CA GLY A 149 -14.51 7.51 7.65
C GLY A 149 -15.96 7.61 7.20
N ALA A 150 -16.29 8.64 6.40
CA ALA A 150 -17.60 8.82 5.80
C ALA A 150 -18.06 7.57 5.02
N PHE A 151 -17.16 6.95 4.24
CA PHE A 151 -17.45 5.74 3.49
C PHE A 151 -17.86 4.57 4.41
N THR A 152 -17.06 4.28 5.44
CA THR A 152 -17.36 3.21 6.40
C THR A 152 -18.66 3.50 7.16
N SER A 153 -18.83 4.74 7.61
CA SER A 153 -20.03 5.19 8.33
C SER A 153 -21.29 5.04 7.48
N PHE A 154 -21.23 5.42 6.20
CA PHE A 154 -22.30 5.21 5.22
C PHE A 154 -22.62 3.71 5.05
N THR A 155 -21.61 2.85 4.90
CA THR A 155 -21.84 1.40 4.75
C THR A 155 -22.34 0.70 6.02
N CYS A 156 -22.05 1.26 7.20
CA CYS A 156 -22.40 0.67 8.50
C CYS A 156 -23.56 1.36 9.22
N GLY A 157 -24.14 2.42 8.63
CA GLY A 157 -25.23 3.19 9.23
C GLY A 157 -24.84 4.00 10.48
N LYS A 158 -23.56 4.33 10.67
CA LYS A 158 -23.10 5.17 11.78
C LYS A 158 -23.13 6.64 11.38
N VAL A 159 -23.50 7.52 12.29
CA VAL A 159 -23.48 8.97 12.09
C VAL A 159 -22.28 9.55 12.81
N ILE A 160 -21.44 10.31 12.09
CA ILE A 160 -20.33 11.07 12.67
C ILE A 160 -20.79 12.51 12.86
N ASN A 161 -20.64 13.03 14.08
CA ASN A 161 -20.85 14.44 14.37
C ASN A 161 -19.60 15.24 13.97
N PRO A 162 -19.72 16.29 13.12
CA PRO A 162 -18.59 17.14 12.75
C PRO A 162 -17.85 17.76 13.95
N ARG A 163 -18.57 18.09 15.04
CA ARG A 163 -17.96 18.68 16.25
C ARG A 163 -17.06 17.70 16.98
N ASP A 164 -17.51 16.45 17.12
CA ASP A 164 -16.73 15.41 17.79
C ASP A 164 -15.49 15.06 16.97
N TYR A 165 -15.65 14.98 15.64
CA TYR A 165 -14.51 14.80 14.73
C TYR A 165 -13.50 15.95 14.85
N ALA A 166 -13.97 17.20 14.88
CA ALA A 166 -13.09 18.36 15.01
C ALA A 166 -12.35 18.43 16.33
N ALA A 167 -13.04 18.23 17.45
CA ALA A 167 -12.43 18.23 18.77
C ALA A 167 -11.32 17.18 18.85
N TRP A 168 -11.60 15.96 18.37
CA TRP A 168 -10.62 14.88 18.34
C TRP A 168 -9.44 15.19 17.41
N ALA A 169 -9.71 15.71 16.21
CA ALA A 169 -8.67 15.99 15.21
C ALA A 169 -7.68 17.04 15.71
N LEU A 170 -8.17 18.09 16.36
CA LEU A 170 -7.34 19.16 16.92
C LEU A 170 -6.51 18.68 18.12
N GLU A 171 -7.09 17.89 19.03
CA GLU A 171 -6.33 17.27 20.13
C GLU A 171 -5.23 16.34 19.58
N PHE A 172 -5.59 15.54 18.57
CA PHE A 172 -4.67 14.63 17.92
C PHE A 172 -3.53 15.38 17.24
N GLU A 173 -3.84 16.41 16.48
CA GLU A 173 -2.87 17.27 15.81
C GLU A 173 -1.89 17.90 16.80
N GLN A 174 -2.40 18.48 17.89
CA GLN A 174 -1.56 19.07 18.94
C GLN A 174 -0.58 18.06 19.53
N ARG A 175 -0.99 16.80 19.68
CA ARG A 175 -0.18 15.75 20.31
C ARG A 175 0.88 15.13 19.39
N TRP A 176 0.63 15.13 18.08
CA TRP A 176 1.37 14.31 17.12
C TRP A 176 1.99 15.05 15.94
N ARG A 177 1.61 16.30 15.66
CA ARG A 177 2.12 17.06 14.50
C ARG A 177 3.64 17.09 14.41
N ASP A 178 4.34 17.37 15.51
CA ASP A 178 5.81 17.46 15.52
C ASP A 178 6.53 16.11 15.37
N LYS A 179 5.80 15.00 15.46
CA LYS A 179 6.30 13.63 15.30
C LYS A 179 6.08 13.10 13.89
N MET A 180 5.45 13.87 13.02
CA MET A 180 5.07 13.48 11.67
C MET A 180 5.71 14.44 10.67
N GLN A 181 6.17 13.92 9.52
CA GLN A 181 6.61 14.78 8.42
C GLN A 181 5.41 15.50 7.79
N PHE A 182 4.26 14.83 7.78
CA PHE A 182 3.05 15.33 7.17
C PHE A 182 1.84 14.80 7.92
N LEU A 183 0.92 15.68 8.30
CA LEU A 183 -0.37 15.33 8.88
C LEU A 183 -1.45 16.18 8.19
N ARG A 184 -2.48 15.52 7.65
CA ARG A 184 -3.68 16.13 7.10
C ARG A 184 -4.92 15.34 7.48
N PHE A 185 -6.03 16.03 7.55
CA PHE A 185 -7.35 15.47 7.80
C PHE A 185 -8.21 15.67 6.55
N MET A 186 -9.01 14.68 6.20
CA MET A 186 -10.01 14.82 5.14
C MET A 186 -11.31 15.38 5.72
N ASN A 187 -12.11 16.02 4.87
CA ASN A 187 -13.46 16.44 5.21
C ASN A 187 -14.35 15.23 5.59
N LEU A 188 -15.44 15.51 6.30
CA LEU A 188 -16.56 14.59 6.44
C LEU A 188 -17.50 14.78 5.24
N ASP A 189 -17.24 14.09 4.13
CA ASP A 189 -18.07 14.17 2.94
C ASP A 189 -19.39 13.42 3.10
N VAL A 190 -20.39 13.87 2.34
CA VAL A 190 -21.68 13.21 2.20
C VAL A 190 -21.74 12.64 0.80
N ILE A 191 -21.59 11.32 0.69
CA ILE A 191 -21.55 10.64 -0.61
C ILE A 191 -22.86 10.91 -1.37
N GLY A 192 -22.75 11.54 -2.54
CA GLY A 192 -23.90 11.92 -3.37
C GLY A 192 -24.54 13.27 -3.03
N ASP A 193 -24.06 13.98 -1.99
CA ASP A 193 -24.49 15.33 -1.64
C ASP A 193 -23.28 16.26 -1.43
N GLN A 194 -22.91 16.95 -2.51
CA GLN A 194 -21.77 17.87 -2.49
C GLN A 194 -22.04 19.13 -1.65
N GLU A 195 -23.29 19.59 -1.56
CA GLU A 195 -23.64 20.75 -0.73
C GLU A 195 -23.59 20.40 0.75
N GLY A 196 -24.07 19.21 1.13
CA GLY A 196 -23.88 18.65 2.47
C GLY A 196 -22.39 18.55 2.83
N SER A 197 -21.56 18.13 1.88
CA SER A 197 -20.10 18.08 2.07
C SER A 197 -19.49 19.47 2.30
N TRP A 198 -19.95 20.51 1.60
CA TRP A 198 -19.50 21.90 1.83
C TRP A 198 -19.98 22.48 3.16
N LYS A 199 -21.18 22.10 3.62
CA LYS A 199 -21.65 22.48 4.96
C LYS A 199 -20.75 21.88 6.04
N ASN A 200 -20.39 20.61 5.92
CA ASN A 200 -19.45 19.97 6.84
C ASN A 200 -18.07 20.64 6.77
N GLN A 201 -17.55 20.94 5.58
CA GLN A 201 -16.29 21.67 5.41
C GLN A 201 -16.31 22.99 6.19
N ALA A 202 -17.35 23.82 6.00
CA ALA A 202 -17.48 25.11 6.66
C ALA A 202 -17.60 24.99 8.19
N ILE A 203 -18.32 23.97 8.70
CA ILE A 203 -18.42 23.70 10.14
C ILE A 203 -17.05 23.33 10.71
N LEU A 204 -16.31 22.42 10.06
CA LEU A 204 -15.01 21.97 10.53
C LEU A 204 -13.99 23.12 10.52
N GLU A 205 -14.00 23.95 9.48
CA GLU A 205 -13.16 25.16 9.38
C GLU A 205 -13.49 26.19 10.46
N ALA A 206 -14.79 26.43 10.73
CA ALA A 206 -15.23 27.33 11.79
C ALA A 206 -14.81 26.84 13.20
N LEU A 207 -14.60 25.53 13.36
CA LEU A 207 -14.09 24.93 14.59
C LEU A 207 -12.55 24.93 14.67
N GLY A 208 -11.86 25.44 13.65
CA GLY A 208 -10.40 25.59 13.63
C GLY A 208 -9.65 24.49 12.88
N MET A 209 -10.33 23.49 12.32
CA MET A 209 -9.69 22.51 11.44
C MET A 209 -9.32 23.13 10.08
N LYS A 210 -8.41 22.45 9.37
CA LYS A 210 -8.12 22.73 7.95
C LYS A 210 -8.23 21.43 7.13
N PRO A 211 -9.44 20.87 6.98
CA PRO A 211 -9.60 19.59 6.30
C PRO A 211 -9.44 19.74 4.79
N ILE A 212 -8.90 18.71 4.13
CA ILE A 212 -8.86 18.58 2.68
C ILE A 212 -10.30 18.44 2.18
N PRO A 213 -10.81 19.37 1.35
CA PRO A 213 -12.14 19.25 0.78
C PRO A 213 -12.20 18.09 -0.21
N ILE A 214 -13.34 17.38 -0.20
CA ILE A 214 -13.61 16.27 -1.10
C ILE A 214 -14.66 16.72 -2.12
N VAL A 215 -14.34 16.58 -3.40
CA VAL A 215 -15.30 16.70 -4.50
C VAL A 215 -15.73 15.30 -4.91
N THR A 216 -16.99 14.97 -4.63
CA THR A 216 -17.58 13.65 -4.82
C THR A 216 -17.96 13.40 -6.28
N TYR A 217 -17.97 12.13 -6.70
CA TYR A 217 -18.41 11.73 -8.03
C TYR A 217 -19.79 12.31 -8.37
N GLY A 218 -19.92 12.92 -9.55
CA GLY A 218 -21.17 13.51 -10.03
C GLY A 218 -21.41 14.95 -9.60
N ALA A 219 -20.52 15.55 -8.79
CA ALA A 219 -20.58 16.97 -8.47
C ALA A 219 -20.51 17.86 -9.72
N GLN A 220 -21.22 18.99 -9.69
CA GLN A 220 -21.17 20.00 -10.75
C GLN A 220 -19.81 20.72 -10.79
N LYS A 221 -19.47 21.31 -11.94
CA LYS A 221 -18.15 21.92 -12.19
C LYS A 221 -17.82 23.03 -11.20
N GLU A 222 -18.83 23.74 -10.72
CA GLU A 222 -18.72 24.86 -9.79
C GLU A 222 -18.08 24.43 -8.47
N HIS A 223 -18.36 23.21 -8.01
CA HIS A 223 -17.73 22.68 -6.80
C HIS A 223 -16.24 22.39 -7.00
N LEU A 224 -15.87 21.87 -8.17
CA LEU A 224 -14.46 21.63 -8.47
C LEU A 224 -13.68 22.94 -8.63
N ILE A 225 -14.28 23.95 -9.29
CA ILE A 225 -13.73 25.29 -9.41
C ILE A 225 -13.54 25.91 -8.02
N ARG A 226 -14.59 25.89 -7.18
CA ARG A 226 -14.51 26.35 -5.79
C ARG A 226 -13.39 25.65 -5.03
N ALA A 227 -13.23 24.34 -5.19
CA ALA A 227 -12.19 23.59 -4.50
C ALA A 227 -10.78 24.01 -4.94
N ILE A 228 -10.49 24.07 -6.24
CA ILE A 228 -9.15 24.41 -6.75
C ILE A 228 -8.78 25.89 -6.58
N GLU A 229 -9.76 26.78 -6.49
CA GLU A 229 -9.52 28.22 -6.28
C GLU A 229 -9.25 28.57 -4.82
N ASN A 230 -9.78 27.80 -3.87
CA ASN A 230 -9.71 28.13 -2.43
C ASN A 230 -8.79 27.21 -1.63
N TYR A 231 -8.33 26.10 -2.20
CA TYR A 231 -7.55 25.09 -1.49
C TYR A 231 -6.35 24.62 -2.31
N ASP A 232 -5.21 24.46 -1.64
CA ASP A 232 -3.96 23.97 -2.23
C ASP A 232 -3.99 22.45 -2.47
N TYR A 233 -4.73 21.74 -1.61
CA TYR A 233 -4.87 20.29 -1.63
C TYR A 233 -6.34 19.88 -1.56
N ILE A 234 -6.81 19.16 -2.58
CA ILE A 234 -8.18 18.66 -2.69
C ILE A 234 -8.18 17.14 -2.89
N ALA A 235 -9.31 16.50 -2.61
CA ALA A 235 -9.52 15.09 -2.88
C ALA A 235 -10.69 14.88 -3.85
N LEU A 236 -10.59 13.86 -4.71
CA LEU A 236 -11.70 13.36 -5.52
C LEU A 236 -12.25 12.08 -4.89
N GLY A 237 -13.50 12.12 -4.44
CA GLY A 237 -14.17 11.08 -3.67
C GLY A 237 -15.33 10.40 -4.39
N GLY A 238 -15.92 9.38 -3.76
CA GLY A 238 -17.03 8.62 -4.36
C GLY A 238 -16.63 7.76 -5.57
N LEU A 239 -15.34 7.50 -5.76
CA LEU A 239 -14.81 6.83 -6.96
C LEU A 239 -14.82 5.30 -6.87
N VAL A 240 -14.70 4.75 -5.66
CA VAL A 240 -14.56 3.30 -5.42
C VAL A 240 -15.66 2.45 -6.08
N PRO A 241 -16.96 2.81 -6.01
CA PRO A 241 -18.03 2.05 -6.69
C PRO A 241 -17.87 1.99 -8.22
N HIS A 242 -17.05 2.85 -8.81
CA HIS A 242 -16.85 2.97 -10.25
C HIS A 242 -15.57 2.30 -10.75
N VAL A 243 -14.75 1.72 -9.86
CA VAL A 243 -13.50 1.03 -10.24
C VAL A 243 -13.75 -0.12 -11.22
N ALA A 244 -14.85 -0.86 -11.04
CA ALA A 244 -15.27 -1.93 -11.95
C ALA A 244 -15.81 -1.40 -13.30
N HIS A 245 -16.13 -0.10 -13.40
CA HIS A 245 -16.73 0.53 -14.57
C HIS A 245 -15.77 1.58 -15.16
N ARG A 246 -14.67 1.09 -15.74
CA ARG A 246 -13.56 1.93 -16.25
C ARG A 246 -14.01 3.14 -17.07
N GLU A 247 -14.96 2.98 -17.99
CA GLU A 247 -15.45 4.09 -18.83
C GLU A 247 -16.18 5.18 -18.03
N ARG A 248 -16.94 4.82 -16.99
CA ARG A 248 -17.60 5.80 -16.12
C ARG A 248 -16.57 6.58 -15.31
N LEU A 249 -15.62 5.86 -14.69
CA LEU A 249 -14.53 6.47 -13.94
C LEU A 249 -13.67 7.38 -14.84
N LYS A 250 -13.34 6.92 -16.05
CA LYS A 250 -12.59 7.72 -17.04
C LYS A 250 -13.34 8.99 -17.43
N LYS A 251 -14.64 8.93 -17.72
CA LYS A 251 -15.45 10.11 -18.06
C LYS A 251 -15.44 11.15 -16.94
N TRP A 252 -15.59 10.70 -15.70
CA TRP A 252 -15.54 11.59 -14.53
C TRP A 252 -14.16 12.22 -14.34
N LEU A 253 -13.09 11.43 -14.39
CA LEU A 253 -11.74 11.97 -14.25
C LEU A 253 -11.34 12.87 -15.43
N ASP A 254 -11.76 12.55 -16.66
CA ASP A 254 -11.59 13.44 -17.82
C ASP A 254 -12.32 14.77 -17.61
N PHE A 255 -13.52 14.76 -17.04
CA PHE A 255 -14.25 15.97 -16.66
C PHE A 255 -13.48 16.79 -15.61
N CYS A 256 -13.04 16.17 -14.51
CA CYS A 256 -12.31 16.86 -13.45
C CYS A 256 -10.98 17.44 -13.96
N PHE A 257 -10.15 16.63 -14.61
CA PHE A 257 -8.86 17.08 -15.12
C PHE A 257 -8.97 17.99 -16.34
N GLY A 258 -10.11 17.97 -17.05
CA GLY A 258 -10.48 18.95 -18.05
C GLY A 258 -10.71 20.35 -17.48
N ILE A 259 -10.97 20.48 -16.17
CA ILE A 259 -11.08 21.76 -15.44
C ILE A 259 -9.76 22.11 -14.75
N ILE A 260 -9.10 21.14 -14.11
CA ILE A 260 -7.83 21.33 -13.39
C ILE A 260 -6.69 21.72 -14.34
N THR A 261 -6.60 21.10 -15.52
CA THR A 261 -5.49 21.35 -16.45
C THR A 261 -5.51 22.78 -17.01
N PRO A 262 -6.65 23.34 -17.48
CA PRO A 262 -6.72 24.76 -17.83
C PRO A 262 -6.39 25.69 -16.66
N TYR A 263 -6.83 25.36 -15.44
CA TYR A 263 -6.47 26.13 -14.26
C TYR A 263 -4.95 26.16 -14.06
N PHE A 264 -4.28 24.99 -14.08
CA PHE A 264 -2.82 24.89 -14.02
C PHE A 264 -2.11 25.69 -15.11
N LYS A 265 -2.58 25.60 -16.37
CA LYS A 265 -2.00 26.38 -17.47
C LYS A 265 -2.13 27.89 -17.28
N LYS A 266 -3.20 28.34 -16.64
CA LYS A 266 -3.47 29.76 -16.36
C LYS A 266 -2.63 30.29 -15.19
N THR A 267 -2.45 29.49 -14.14
CA THR A 267 -1.82 29.93 -12.88
C THR A 267 -0.36 29.50 -12.76
N SER A 268 0.08 28.55 -13.59
CA SER A 268 1.35 27.82 -13.44
C SER A 268 1.50 27.07 -12.11
N VAL A 269 0.39 26.89 -11.38
CA VAL A 269 0.35 26.17 -10.09
C VAL A 269 -0.57 24.97 -10.24
N MET A 270 -0.01 23.77 -10.13
CA MET A 270 -0.79 22.52 -10.21
C MET A 270 -1.41 22.23 -8.84
N PRO A 271 -2.75 22.18 -8.71
CA PRO A 271 -3.38 21.80 -7.45
C PRO A 271 -2.89 20.42 -6.99
N LYS A 272 -2.70 20.24 -5.67
CA LYS A 272 -2.48 18.90 -5.12
C LYS A 272 -3.82 18.18 -5.17
N VAL A 273 -3.89 17.06 -5.89
CA VAL A 273 -5.12 16.25 -6.02
C VAL A 273 -4.88 14.86 -5.47
N HIS A 274 -5.66 14.46 -4.47
CA HIS A 274 -5.70 13.10 -3.94
C HIS A 274 -6.82 12.30 -4.62
N LEU A 275 -6.52 11.09 -5.10
CA LEU A 275 -7.55 10.18 -5.63
C LEU A 275 -7.94 9.15 -4.57
N LEU A 276 -9.12 9.29 -3.97
CA LEU A 276 -9.59 8.39 -2.91
C LEU A 276 -9.91 7.00 -3.46
N GLY A 277 -9.18 6.00 -2.99
CA GLY A 277 -9.32 4.59 -3.31
C GLY A 277 -8.95 4.20 -4.75
N ILE A 278 -8.26 5.07 -5.50
CA ILE A 278 -7.90 4.84 -6.91
C ILE A 278 -6.39 4.83 -7.10
N THR A 279 -5.81 3.63 -7.21
CA THR A 279 -4.35 3.43 -7.37
C THR A 279 -4.06 2.44 -8.51
N SER A 280 -4.64 2.67 -9.69
CA SER A 280 -4.38 1.84 -10.88
C SER A 280 -3.37 2.49 -11.82
N GLU A 281 -2.56 1.70 -12.51
CA GLU A 281 -1.52 2.24 -13.39
C GLU A 281 -2.09 3.15 -14.49
N TRP A 282 -3.21 2.77 -15.11
CA TRP A 282 -3.82 3.56 -16.17
C TRP A 282 -4.34 4.92 -15.67
N THR A 283 -4.83 5.00 -14.43
CA THR A 283 -5.28 6.28 -13.85
C THR A 283 -4.10 7.19 -13.58
N LEU A 284 -3.06 6.67 -12.92
CA LEU A 284 -1.90 7.47 -12.51
C LEU A 284 -1.06 7.93 -13.71
N GLN A 285 -1.04 7.18 -14.82
CA GLN A 285 -0.36 7.60 -16.07
C GLN A 285 -1.16 8.61 -16.90
N ARG A 286 -2.50 8.63 -16.76
CA ARG A 286 -3.40 9.48 -17.53
C ARG A 286 -3.68 10.82 -16.85
N TYR A 287 -3.76 10.83 -15.53
CA TYR A 287 -4.10 12.02 -14.76
C TYR A 287 -2.98 12.44 -13.79
N PRO A 288 -2.59 13.74 -13.77
CA PRO A 288 -1.58 14.24 -12.85
C PRO A 288 -2.18 14.43 -11.44
N CYS A 289 -2.26 13.37 -10.66
CA CYS A 289 -2.60 13.45 -9.23
C CYS A 289 -1.35 13.58 -8.37
N TYR A 290 -1.47 14.33 -7.28
CA TYR A 290 -0.39 14.49 -6.31
C TYR A 290 -0.22 13.23 -5.45
N SER A 291 -1.33 12.55 -5.14
CA SER A 291 -1.35 11.39 -4.24
C SER A 291 -2.58 10.51 -4.50
N SER A 292 -2.55 9.30 -3.97
CA SER A 292 -3.69 8.38 -3.94
C SER A 292 -3.59 7.46 -2.73
N ASP A 293 -4.60 6.63 -2.48
CA ASP A 293 -4.53 5.59 -1.46
C ASP A 293 -4.95 4.22 -1.99
N SER A 294 -4.50 3.17 -1.30
CA SER A 294 -4.88 1.80 -1.61
C SER A 294 -4.99 0.94 -0.36
N SER A 295 -6.11 0.24 -0.24
CA SER A 295 -6.30 -0.89 0.68
C SER A 295 -6.04 -2.26 0.04
N SER A 296 -5.70 -2.28 -1.26
CA SER A 296 -5.57 -3.53 -2.01
C SER A 296 -4.32 -4.34 -1.62
N TRP A 297 -3.29 -3.70 -1.06
CA TRP A 297 -2.08 -4.41 -0.62
C TRP A 297 -2.34 -5.43 0.49
N VAL A 298 -3.36 -5.22 1.35
CA VAL A 298 -3.78 -6.19 2.38
C VAL A 298 -4.86 -7.17 1.91
N GLN A 299 -5.33 -7.09 0.66
CA GLN A 299 -6.39 -7.98 0.17
C GLN A 299 -5.95 -9.45 0.12
N CYS A 300 -4.65 -9.74 0.02
CA CYS A 300 -4.13 -11.10 0.10
C CYS A 300 -4.56 -11.80 1.39
N LEU A 301 -4.64 -11.08 2.51
CA LEU A 301 -5.08 -11.61 3.81
C LEU A 301 -6.57 -12.00 3.82
N ARG A 302 -7.38 -11.39 2.95
CA ARG A 302 -8.82 -11.65 2.85
C ARG A 302 -9.14 -12.74 1.83
N PHE A 303 -8.47 -12.72 0.68
CA PHE A 303 -8.81 -13.55 -0.47
C PHE A 303 -7.79 -14.66 -0.77
N GLY A 304 -6.66 -14.70 -0.07
CA GLY A 304 -5.70 -15.80 -0.15
C GLY A 304 -4.91 -15.87 -1.46
N GLY A 305 -4.70 -14.75 -2.17
CA GLY A 305 -3.89 -14.68 -3.39
C GLY A 305 -2.80 -13.61 -3.32
N GLY A 306 -1.73 -13.76 -4.11
CA GLY A 306 -0.55 -12.90 -4.05
C GLY A 306 0.14 -12.72 -5.40
N LYS A 307 -0.63 -12.36 -6.44
CA LYS A 307 -0.15 -12.29 -7.82
C LYS A 307 1.09 -11.41 -8.00
N SER A 308 1.22 -10.31 -7.25
CA SER A 308 2.41 -9.45 -7.35
C SER A 308 3.69 -10.12 -6.83
N ALA A 309 3.56 -11.19 -6.03
CA ALA A 309 4.65 -12.07 -5.62
C ALA A 309 4.75 -13.36 -6.47
N GLY A 310 4.00 -13.44 -7.58
CA GLY A 310 3.93 -14.65 -8.41
C GLY A 310 3.17 -15.82 -7.77
N LEU A 311 2.28 -15.53 -6.81
CA LEU A 311 1.52 -16.52 -6.06
C LEU A 311 0.03 -16.52 -6.40
N ASP A 312 -0.47 -17.66 -6.88
CA ASP A 312 -1.90 -17.86 -7.12
C ASP A 312 -2.68 -18.08 -5.82
N LYS A 313 -2.08 -18.81 -4.87
CA LYS A 313 -2.63 -19.05 -3.54
C LYS A 313 -1.58 -18.84 -2.48
N ILE A 314 -1.99 -18.27 -1.35
CA ILE A 314 -1.16 -18.15 -0.15
C ILE A 314 -1.73 -19.06 0.95
N PRO A 315 -0.87 -19.78 1.70
CA PRO A 315 -1.30 -20.53 2.88
C PRO A 315 -1.85 -19.58 3.94
N ARG A 316 -2.69 -20.08 4.87
CA ARG A 316 -3.21 -19.20 5.93
C ARG A 316 -2.07 -18.91 6.89
N TYR A 317 -1.76 -17.64 7.09
CA TYR A 317 -0.59 -17.20 7.86
C TYR A 317 -0.48 -17.77 9.29
N LYS A 318 -1.58 -18.23 9.91
CA LYS A 318 -1.58 -18.85 11.25
C LYS A 318 -1.14 -20.32 11.25
N GLU A 319 -0.97 -20.94 10.08
CA GLU A 319 -0.72 -22.38 9.98
C GLU A 319 0.76 -22.74 10.23
N SER A 320 1.70 -21.86 9.90
CA SER A 320 3.14 -22.07 10.17
C SER A 320 3.96 -20.79 10.03
N ASN A 321 5.22 -20.83 10.49
CA ASN A 321 6.19 -19.75 10.25
C ASN A 321 6.45 -19.51 8.76
N ALA A 322 6.44 -20.57 7.95
CA ALA A 322 6.57 -20.44 6.49
C ALA A 322 5.35 -19.73 5.88
N ALA A 323 4.14 -20.03 6.36
CA ALA A 323 2.92 -19.35 5.91
C ALA A 323 2.90 -17.86 6.27
N MET A 324 3.39 -17.53 7.48
CA MET A 324 3.62 -16.16 7.92
C MET A 324 4.62 -15.44 6.99
N SER A 325 5.78 -16.03 6.73
CA SER A 325 6.80 -15.45 5.85
C SER A 325 6.31 -15.25 4.42
N ALA A 326 5.57 -16.21 3.85
CA ALA A 326 4.96 -16.07 2.53
C ALA A 326 3.96 -14.91 2.47
N THR A 327 3.17 -14.74 3.53
CA THR A 327 2.21 -13.64 3.65
C THR A 327 2.92 -12.28 3.71
N LEU A 328 3.96 -12.15 4.56
CA LEU A 328 4.78 -10.94 4.65
C LEU A 328 5.43 -10.60 3.31
N HIS A 329 5.94 -11.60 2.60
CA HIS A 329 6.52 -11.41 1.26
C HIS A 329 5.50 -10.83 0.27
N VAL A 330 4.27 -11.36 0.26
CA VAL A 330 3.21 -10.87 -0.64
C VAL A 330 2.85 -9.42 -0.32
N LEU A 331 2.71 -9.08 0.96
CA LEU A 331 2.43 -7.70 1.38
C LEU A 331 3.55 -6.75 0.92
N ARG A 332 4.81 -7.11 1.13
CA ARG A 332 5.98 -6.32 0.67
C ARG A 332 6.01 -6.19 -0.86
N ALA A 333 5.72 -7.26 -1.60
CA ALA A 333 5.69 -7.25 -3.06
C ALA A 333 4.58 -6.32 -3.61
N GLU A 334 3.38 -6.32 -3.00
CA GLU A 334 2.32 -5.38 -3.37
C GLU A 334 2.73 -3.91 -3.14
N ILE A 335 3.41 -3.62 -2.04
CA ILE A 335 3.86 -2.25 -1.75
C ILE A 335 4.99 -1.82 -2.70
N GLN A 336 5.92 -2.71 -3.03
CA GLN A 336 6.95 -2.43 -4.04
C GLN A 336 6.36 -2.11 -5.40
N LYS A 337 5.30 -2.80 -5.79
CA LYS A 337 4.57 -2.49 -7.02
C LYS A 337 4.03 -1.05 -6.98
N TYR A 338 3.51 -0.58 -5.85
CA TYR A 338 3.10 0.82 -5.70
C TYR A 338 4.28 1.78 -5.77
N LYS A 339 5.40 1.50 -5.10
CA LYS A 339 6.63 2.32 -5.20
C LYS A 339 7.07 2.50 -6.65
N LYS A 340 7.16 1.41 -7.40
CA LYS A 340 7.55 1.43 -8.82
C LYS A 340 6.54 2.20 -9.67
N MET A 341 5.25 2.01 -9.40
CA MET A 341 4.18 2.73 -10.10
C MET A 341 4.29 4.23 -9.85
N GLU A 342 4.48 4.64 -8.60
CA GLU A 342 4.67 6.03 -8.22
C GLU A 342 5.89 6.63 -8.89
N GLU A 343 7.07 6.02 -8.75
CA GLU A 343 8.31 6.50 -9.36
C GLU A 343 8.15 6.71 -10.88
N ASN A 344 7.55 5.74 -11.57
CA ASN A 344 7.29 5.83 -13.01
C ASN A 344 6.33 6.98 -13.35
N THR A 345 5.25 7.15 -12.57
CA THR A 345 4.25 8.19 -12.81
C THR A 345 4.77 9.59 -12.47
N THR A 346 5.55 9.75 -11.40
CA THR A 346 6.22 11.00 -11.05
C THR A 346 7.20 11.41 -12.14
N LYS A 347 8.04 10.49 -12.63
CA LYS A 347 8.96 10.75 -13.76
C LYS A 347 8.19 11.11 -15.04
N LEU A 348 7.07 10.44 -15.31
CA LEU A 348 6.22 10.73 -16.47
C LEU A 348 5.65 12.15 -16.41
N TRP A 349 5.13 12.57 -15.26
CA TRP A 349 4.52 13.90 -15.10
C TRP A 349 5.54 15.02 -15.05
N ALA A 350 6.72 14.79 -14.44
CA ALA A 350 7.83 15.73 -14.50
C ALA A 350 8.25 16.01 -15.96
N LYS A 351 8.34 14.97 -16.81
CA LYS A 351 8.60 15.13 -18.25
C LYS A 351 7.50 15.91 -19.00
N ARG A 352 6.29 15.96 -18.45
CA ARG A 352 5.15 16.72 -18.97
C ARG A 352 5.01 18.10 -18.33
N GLY A 353 5.99 18.54 -17.54
CA GLY A 353 6.03 19.86 -16.91
C GLY A 353 5.20 19.98 -15.63
N VAL A 354 4.77 18.86 -15.04
CA VAL A 354 4.06 18.84 -13.75
C VAL A 354 5.01 18.35 -12.67
N VAL A 355 5.36 19.25 -11.76
CA VAL A 355 6.17 18.98 -10.57
C VAL A 355 5.46 19.63 -9.39
N TRP A 356 5.40 18.94 -8.26
CA TRP A 356 4.92 19.51 -7.00
C TRP A 356 6.09 19.72 -6.07
N ASP A 357 6.12 20.86 -5.39
CA ASP A 357 7.07 21.10 -4.31
C ASP A 357 6.72 20.19 -3.11
N GLU A 358 7.76 19.57 -2.53
CA GLU A 358 7.64 18.67 -1.37
C GLU A 358 7.20 19.36 -0.08
#